data_AF-A0A1F6GZC0-F1
#
_entry.id   AF-A0A1F6GZC0-F1
#
_cell.length_a   1.000
_cell.length_b   1.000
_cell.length_c   1.000
_cell.angle_alpha   90.00
_cell.angle_beta   90.00
_cell.angle_gamma   90.00
#
_symmetry.space_group_name_H-M   'P 1'
#
loop_
_entity.id
_entity.type
_entity.pdbx_description
1 polymer ?
#
loop_
_entity_poly.entity_id
_entity_poly.type
_entity_poly.pdbx_seq_one_letter_code
_entity_poly.pdbx_strand_id
1 'polypeptide(L)'
;MAQTKDSRLNQTGEPKVLIPIPGPGGSNESRATQRVATKSSIEARENARELSDLLTYFPYGPAFFGNDLFYPKQKEGLFRRKPNADLSTLRKEVNNFTSKQGVSKCRTEIKDLLKSHPFYAEAHSLNAILVFNDAMQAGAADLNKVQVIRDALTEMGKALHNGALSLFSANWLIAMYSSYLGFLNDRLVRVNAATENIRDEEVLKLRKDLSKQLLMIRHLGRIKDLQKGLKRMNNIFQKTGYFVSPLAKPLIAKAAHTYLQGGKDKQVGDEPIKCGLVLQLHFTLAQLFSNIPILAHLVKQMLDMVPEDHRDFVLQKRLVMSNQGSMDFYLALAQGDTPGTRDLAEKLFAFHTETIAEYLGESLLDRPFMVDPFIKYAWLVKDSQSLFRPGQVMSRADKALSYLRVIQGERCQVQGSHQVASALVYDMSRLKTVHEDPK
;
A
#
# COMPACT_ATOMS: atom_id res chain seq x y z
N MET A 1 25.37 47.26 28.12
CA MET A 1 26.23 48.00 29.09
C MET A 1 25.33 48.62 30.15
N ALA A 2 25.79 48.73 31.40
CA ALA A 2 25.16 49.39 32.56
C ALA A 2 23.71 48.95 32.92
N GLN A 3 23.35 48.55 34.15
CA GLN A 3 23.51 49.19 35.49
C GLN A 3 22.63 50.47 35.65
N THR A 4 21.88 50.68 36.74
CA THR A 4 21.76 49.93 38.03
C THR A 4 20.53 50.37 38.86
N LYS A 5 20.09 49.49 39.80
CA LYS A 5 19.51 49.83 41.14
C LYS A 5 18.14 50.55 41.16
N ASP A 6 17.34 50.57 42.24
CA ASP A 6 17.33 49.98 43.61
C ASP A 6 15.83 49.88 44.06
N SER A 7 15.33 49.48 45.25
CA SER A 7 15.88 49.02 46.54
C SER A 7 14.79 48.42 47.46
N ARG A 8 15.08 47.32 48.20
CA ARG A 8 14.63 47.01 49.60
C ARG A 8 13.11 46.75 49.85
N LEU A 9 12.63 46.10 50.94
CA LEU A 9 13.24 45.30 52.03
C LEU A 9 12.27 44.23 52.61
N ASN A 10 12.84 43.19 53.25
CA ASN A 10 12.38 42.28 54.32
C ASN A 10 10.93 42.30 54.88
N GLN A 11 10.38 41.09 55.11
CA GLN A 11 10.08 40.49 56.44
C GLN A 11 9.72 38.99 56.24
N THR A 12 10.53 38.00 56.61
CA THR A 12 10.73 37.36 57.95
C THR A 12 9.46 36.73 58.57
N GLY A 13 9.43 35.39 58.71
CA GLY A 13 8.30 34.68 59.34
C GLY A 13 8.41 33.14 59.32
N GLU A 14 9.42 32.55 59.97
CA GLU A 14 9.51 31.10 60.18
C GLU A 14 8.70 30.62 61.41
N PRO A 15 7.89 29.55 61.30
CA PRO A 15 7.33 28.85 62.45
C PRO A 15 8.03 27.51 62.72
N LYS A 16 8.92 27.51 63.71
CA LYS A 16 9.37 26.40 64.58
C LYS A 16 9.26 24.96 64.06
N VAL A 17 10.43 24.35 63.87
CA VAL A 17 10.64 22.89 63.94
C VAL A 17 10.08 22.33 65.26
N LEU A 18 9.37 21.19 65.19
CA LEU A 18 9.03 20.36 66.35
C LEU A 18 9.69 18.98 66.19
N ILE A 19 10.49 18.56 67.18
CA ILE A 19 11.22 17.28 67.13
C ILE A 19 10.48 16.25 68.01
N PRO A 20 9.96 15.14 67.45
CA PRO A 20 9.50 14.00 68.24
C PRO A 20 10.67 13.20 68.77
N ILE A 21 10.64 12.86 70.06
CA ILE A 21 11.62 11.98 70.72
C ILE A 21 11.36 10.52 70.30
N PRO A 22 12.38 9.70 69.98
CA PRO A 22 12.18 8.32 69.57
C PRO A 22 11.71 7.44 70.75
N GLY A 23 10.49 6.90 70.65
CA GLY A 23 9.99 5.86 71.54
C GLY A 23 10.42 4.46 71.08
N PRO A 24 10.85 3.56 72.00
CA PRO A 24 11.24 2.19 71.65
C PRO A 24 10.05 1.23 71.56
N GLY A 25 10.15 0.24 70.67
CA GLY A 25 9.22 -0.89 70.57
C GLY A 25 8.06 -0.66 69.58
N GLY A 26 8.00 -1.47 68.53
CA GLY A 26 6.99 -1.33 67.48
C GLY A 26 7.37 -2.00 66.16
N SER A 27 7.66 -3.30 66.19
CA SER A 27 7.99 -4.10 65.00
C SER A 27 6.75 -4.38 64.14
N ASN A 28 6.20 -3.34 63.50
CA ASN A 28 5.17 -3.49 62.48
C ASN A 28 5.80 -4.00 61.19
N GLU A 29 5.44 -5.22 60.82
CA GLU A 29 5.90 -5.89 59.59
C GLU A 29 5.65 -5.00 58.37
N SER A 30 6.67 -4.85 57.50
CA SER A 30 6.46 -4.39 56.13
C SER A 30 5.74 -5.49 55.34
N ARG A 31 4.43 -5.61 55.54
CA ARG A 31 3.55 -6.44 54.71
C ARG A 31 3.45 -5.80 53.33
N ALA A 32 4.48 -6.05 52.52
CA ALA A 32 4.45 -5.83 51.09
C ALA A 32 3.34 -6.68 50.49
N THR A 33 2.14 -6.12 50.37
CA THR A 33 0.97 -6.81 49.85
C THR A 33 1.19 -7.13 48.38
N GLN A 34 1.69 -8.34 48.11
CA GLN A 34 1.63 -8.92 46.77
C GLN A 34 0.16 -8.97 46.36
N ARG A 35 -0.27 -7.97 45.58
CA ARG A 35 -1.59 -7.95 44.95
C ARG A 35 -1.63 -9.10 43.95
N VAL A 36 -2.08 -10.26 44.41
CA VAL A 36 -2.39 -11.41 43.55
C VAL A 36 -3.30 -10.91 42.44
N ALA A 37 -2.83 -11.01 41.20
CA ALA A 37 -3.57 -10.52 40.05
C ALA A 37 -4.90 -11.27 39.96
N THR A 38 -6.02 -10.55 39.99
CA THR A 38 -7.34 -11.16 39.79
C THR A 38 -7.39 -11.79 38.40
N LYS A 39 -8.15 -12.88 38.23
CA LYS A 39 -8.27 -13.57 36.93
C LYS A 39 -8.61 -12.59 35.80
N SER A 40 -9.54 -11.65 36.04
CA SER A 40 -9.91 -10.59 35.09
C SER A 40 -8.75 -9.65 34.72
N SER A 41 -7.82 -9.36 35.64
CA SER A 41 -6.64 -8.53 35.37
C SER A 41 -5.52 -9.27 34.63
N ILE A 42 -5.52 -10.61 34.66
CA ILE A 42 -4.65 -11.45 33.83
C ILE A 42 -5.24 -11.51 32.40
N GLU A 43 -6.53 -11.85 32.32
CA GLU A 43 -7.30 -11.92 31.07
C GLU A 43 -7.29 -10.59 30.29
N ALA A 44 -7.45 -9.45 30.97
CA ALA A 44 -7.32 -8.13 30.33
C ALA A 44 -5.92 -7.89 29.72
N ARG A 45 -4.85 -8.29 30.42
CA ARG A 45 -3.45 -8.17 29.94
C ARG A 45 -3.15 -9.10 28.77
N GLU A 46 -3.72 -10.30 28.75
CA GLU A 46 -3.58 -11.24 27.63
C GLU A 46 -4.30 -10.72 26.38
N ASN A 47 -5.52 -10.19 26.54
CA ASN A 47 -6.25 -9.53 25.45
C ASN A 47 -5.54 -8.26 24.97
N ALA A 48 -5.00 -7.42 25.86
CA ALA A 48 -4.22 -6.24 25.49
C ALA A 48 -2.95 -6.62 24.69
N ARG A 49 -2.28 -7.73 25.05
CA ARG A 49 -1.14 -8.27 24.30
C ARG A 49 -1.55 -8.72 22.90
N GLU A 50 -2.56 -9.59 22.74
CA GLU A 50 -2.97 -10.03 21.39
C GLU A 50 -3.46 -8.85 20.53
N LEU A 51 -4.19 -7.89 21.10
CA LEU A 51 -4.58 -6.67 20.39
C LEU A 51 -3.35 -5.86 19.95
N SER A 52 -2.39 -5.62 20.84
CA SER A 52 -1.14 -4.90 20.53
C SER A 52 -0.33 -5.60 19.45
N ASP A 53 -0.13 -6.92 19.58
CA ASP A 53 0.57 -7.74 18.59
C ASP A 53 -0.12 -7.66 17.22
N LEU A 54 -1.45 -7.79 17.18
CA LEU A 54 -2.23 -7.70 15.94
C LEU A 54 -2.09 -6.36 15.22
N LEU A 55 -2.00 -5.24 15.95
CA LEU A 55 -1.77 -3.93 15.34
C LEU A 55 -0.43 -3.87 14.57
N THR A 56 0.56 -4.71 14.89
CA THR A 56 1.86 -4.80 14.19
C THR A 56 1.83 -5.60 12.88
N TYR A 57 0.74 -6.32 12.58
CA TYR A 57 0.58 -7.08 11.34
C TYR A 57 0.04 -6.23 10.19
N PHE A 58 -0.43 -5.01 10.45
CA PHE A 58 -0.98 -4.17 9.40
C PHE A 58 0.08 -3.81 8.34
N PRO A 59 -0.22 -3.94 7.03
CA PRO A 59 0.73 -3.65 5.95
C PRO A 59 0.90 -2.14 5.68
N TYR A 60 1.40 -1.39 6.67
CA TYR A 60 1.68 0.04 6.59
C TYR A 60 2.97 0.32 5.81
N GLY A 61 2.83 0.60 4.51
CA GLY A 61 3.91 1.14 3.69
C GLY A 61 5.14 0.22 3.56
N PRO A 62 6.23 0.71 2.94
CA PRO A 62 7.41 -0.11 2.67
C PRO A 62 8.10 -0.70 3.91
N ALA A 63 7.87 -0.12 5.10
CA ALA A 63 8.39 -0.61 6.37
C ALA A 63 7.91 -2.03 6.74
N PHE A 64 6.81 -2.51 6.14
CA PHE A 64 6.31 -3.87 6.29
C PHE A 64 7.37 -4.95 5.97
N PHE A 65 8.32 -4.65 5.07
CA PHE A 65 9.40 -5.57 4.70
C PHE A 65 10.61 -5.55 5.67
N GLY A 66 10.58 -4.73 6.72
CA GLY A 66 11.72 -4.46 7.60
C GLY A 66 12.77 -3.57 6.94
N ASN A 67 13.93 -3.44 7.59
CA ASN A 67 14.98 -2.49 7.20
C ASN A 67 15.63 -2.84 5.84
N ASP A 68 15.93 -4.13 5.62
CA ASP A 68 16.69 -4.60 4.46
C ASP A 68 15.78 -4.99 3.29
N LEU A 69 15.44 -4.00 2.46
CA LEU A 69 14.61 -4.19 1.26
C LEU A 69 15.38 -4.73 0.05
N PHE A 70 16.66 -4.39 -0.06
CA PHE A 70 17.53 -4.76 -1.17
C PHE A 70 18.53 -5.84 -0.73
N TYR A 71 18.78 -6.82 -1.59
CA TYR A 71 19.80 -7.82 -1.33
C TYR A 71 21.20 -7.17 -1.40
N PRO A 72 22.17 -7.64 -0.60
CA PRO A 72 23.56 -7.20 -0.69
C PRO A 72 24.09 -7.26 -2.11
N LYS A 73 24.60 -6.13 -2.62
CA LYS A 73 25.30 -6.09 -3.91
C LYS A 73 26.51 -7.02 -3.83
N GLN A 74 26.48 -8.13 -4.58
CA GLN A 74 27.62 -9.03 -4.69
C GLN A 74 28.83 -8.26 -5.23
N LYS A 75 29.94 -8.27 -4.49
CA LYS A 75 31.20 -7.67 -4.93
C LYS A 75 31.62 -8.30 -6.26
N GLU A 76 32.06 -7.48 -7.19
CA GLU A 76 32.46 -7.95 -8.53
C GLU A 76 33.86 -8.57 -8.45
N GLY A 77 33.89 -9.88 -8.14
CA GLY A 77 35.12 -10.66 -8.13
C GLY A 77 35.64 -10.92 -9.54
N LEU A 78 36.95 -11.16 -9.64
CA LEU A 78 37.67 -11.40 -10.91
C LEU A 78 37.24 -12.69 -11.66
N PHE A 79 36.47 -13.57 -11.02
CA PHE A 79 35.92 -14.76 -11.65
C PHE A 79 34.60 -14.45 -12.36
N ARG A 80 34.52 -14.81 -13.65
CA ARG A 80 33.29 -14.66 -14.46
C ARG A 80 32.09 -15.26 -13.72
N ARG A 81 31.05 -14.45 -13.48
CA ARG A 81 29.74 -14.92 -12.97
C ARG A 81 29.27 -16.09 -13.84
N LYS A 82 28.85 -17.20 -13.21
CA LYS A 82 28.03 -18.19 -13.92
C LYS A 82 26.73 -17.48 -14.38
N PRO A 83 26.21 -17.76 -15.58
CA PRO A 83 24.90 -17.26 -15.96
C PRO A 83 23.84 -17.82 -15.01
N ASN A 84 22.81 -17.03 -14.70
CA ASN A 84 21.67 -17.50 -13.92
C ASN A 84 21.03 -18.71 -14.62
N ALA A 85 20.68 -19.74 -13.86
CA ALA A 85 20.01 -20.93 -14.39
C ALA A 85 18.61 -20.58 -14.92
N ASP A 86 18.21 -21.13 -16.06
CA ASP A 86 16.82 -20.99 -16.52
C ASP A 86 15.86 -21.72 -15.56
N LEU A 87 14.91 -20.96 -15.00
CA LEU A 87 13.90 -21.46 -14.08
C LEU A 87 12.56 -21.77 -14.78
N SER A 88 12.50 -21.77 -16.12
CA SER A 88 11.27 -22.00 -16.88
C SER A 88 10.55 -23.31 -16.52
N THR A 89 11.29 -24.39 -16.24
CA THR A 89 10.75 -25.67 -15.76
C THR A 89 10.20 -25.54 -14.34
N LEU A 90 10.98 -25.01 -13.39
CA LEU A 90 10.56 -24.82 -12.01
C LEU A 90 9.33 -23.90 -11.91
N ARG A 91 9.23 -22.85 -12.72
CA ARG A 91 8.04 -21.98 -12.83
C ARG A 91 6.78 -22.77 -13.22
N LYS A 92 6.89 -23.70 -14.18
CA LYS A 92 5.78 -24.57 -14.60
C LYS A 92 5.38 -25.54 -13.49
N GLU A 93 6.34 -26.16 -12.81
CA GLU A 93 6.07 -27.07 -11.68
C GLU A 93 5.40 -26.33 -10.50
N VAL A 94 5.95 -25.18 -10.10
CA VAL A 94 5.38 -24.33 -9.04
C VAL A 94 4.00 -23.79 -9.40
N ASN A 95 3.73 -23.50 -10.67
CA ASN A 95 2.39 -23.09 -11.12
C ASN A 95 1.38 -24.26 -11.13
N ASN A 96 1.85 -25.48 -11.40
CA ASN A 96 1.03 -26.70 -11.36
C ASN A 96 0.82 -27.25 -9.94
N PHE A 97 1.53 -26.72 -8.94
CA PHE A 97 1.50 -27.14 -7.54
C PHE A 97 0.10 -27.27 -6.94
N THR A 98 -0.82 -26.39 -7.35
CA THR A 98 -2.23 -26.35 -6.92
C THR A 98 -3.05 -27.59 -7.32
N SER A 99 -2.49 -28.49 -8.13
CA SER A 99 -3.22 -29.61 -8.75
C SER A 99 -2.69 -31.03 -8.44
N LYS A 100 -1.49 -31.19 -7.85
CA LYS A 100 -0.85 -32.52 -7.69
C LYS A 100 -0.03 -32.66 -6.40
N GLN A 101 -0.21 -33.79 -5.71
CA GLN A 101 0.74 -34.28 -4.71
C GLN A 101 2.00 -34.82 -5.41
N GLY A 102 3.19 -34.59 -4.84
CA GLY A 102 4.46 -35.12 -5.37
C GLY A 102 5.63 -34.13 -5.48
N VAL A 103 5.59 -32.97 -4.81
CA VAL A 103 6.50 -31.84 -5.08
C VAL A 103 7.76 -31.79 -4.19
N SER A 104 8.32 -32.95 -3.84
CA SER A 104 9.57 -33.03 -3.06
C SER A 104 10.79 -32.49 -3.84
N LYS A 105 10.91 -32.86 -5.13
CA LYS A 105 12.06 -32.52 -5.98
C LYS A 105 12.21 -31.01 -6.21
N CYS A 106 11.14 -30.33 -6.63
CA CYS A 106 11.11 -28.89 -6.88
C CYS A 106 11.51 -28.06 -5.63
N ARG A 107 11.01 -28.45 -4.44
CA ARG A 107 11.39 -27.83 -3.16
C ARG A 107 12.88 -27.96 -2.88
N THR A 108 13.49 -29.11 -3.17
CA THR A 108 14.94 -29.34 -2.99
C THR A 108 15.74 -28.52 -3.99
N GLU A 109 15.39 -28.53 -5.27
CA GLU A 109 16.08 -27.77 -6.32
C GLU A 109 16.09 -26.25 -6.05
N ILE A 110 14.96 -25.68 -5.61
CA ILE A 110 14.89 -24.26 -5.23
C ILE A 110 15.72 -23.97 -3.97
N LYS A 111 15.74 -24.87 -2.98
CA LYS A 111 16.58 -24.70 -1.78
C LYS A 111 18.07 -24.80 -2.09
N ASP A 112 18.49 -25.68 -2.98
CA ASP A 112 19.91 -25.82 -3.38
C ASP A 112 20.35 -24.70 -4.32
N LEU A 113 19.44 -24.17 -5.14
CA LEU A 113 19.63 -22.93 -5.89
C LEU A 113 19.82 -21.72 -4.94
N LEU A 114 19.02 -21.61 -3.88
CA LEU A 114 19.18 -20.55 -2.87
C LEU A 114 20.44 -20.70 -2.01
N LYS A 115 20.88 -21.93 -1.67
CA LYS A 115 22.17 -22.16 -1.01
C LYS A 115 23.35 -21.70 -1.88
N SER A 116 23.29 -21.98 -3.19
CA SER A 116 24.37 -21.66 -4.14
C SER A 116 24.34 -20.22 -4.65
N HIS A 117 23.16 -19.59 -4.70
CA HIS A 117 22.95 -18.22 -5.16
C HIS A 117 22.03 -17.45 -4.19
N PRO A 118 22.48 -17.07 -2.98
CA PRO A 118 21.61 -16.57 -1.89
C PRO A 118 20.91 -15.22 -2.10
N PHE A 119 21.10 -14.60 -3.26
CA PHE A 119 20.46 -13.33 -3.64
C PHE A 119 19.77 -13.44 -5.01
N TYR A 120 19.52 -14.66 -5.51
CA TYR A 120 18.83 -14.85 -6.78
C TYR A 120 17.32 -14.62 -6.60
N ALA A 121 16.88 -13.39 -6.90
CA ALA A 121 15.52 -12.93 -6.69
C ALA A 121 14.43 -13.84 -7.27
N GLU A 122 14.65 -14.43 -8.45
CA GLU A 122 13.66 -15.32 -9.05
C GLU A 122 13.50 -16.63 -8.26
N ALA A 123 14.58 -17.17 -7.68
CA ALA A 123 14.53 -18.33 -6.80
C ALA A 123 13.77 -18.02 -5.49
N HIS A 124 13.97 -16.83 -4.91
CA HIS A 124 13.18 -16.34 -3.77
C HIS A 124 11.69 -16.21 -4.12
N SER A 125 11.36 -15.69 -5.31
CA SER A 125 9.96 -15.59 -5.75
C SER A 125 9.28 -16.97 -5.86
N LEU A 126 10.01 -18.01 -6.28
CA LEU A 126 9.50 -19.38 -6.33
C LEU A 126 9.40 -20.02 -4.93
N ASN A 127 10.36 -19.77 -4.04
CA ASN A 127 10.30 -20.23 -2.65
C ASN A 127 9.09 -19.64 -1.92
N ALA A 128 8.85 -18.34 -2.06
CA ALA A 128 7.68 -17.66 -1.53
C ALA A 128 6.35 -18.28 -2.00
N ILE A 129 6.25 -18.66 -3.28
CA ILE A 129 5.05 -19.32 -3.83
C ILE A 129 4.85 -20.71 -3.23
N LEU A 130 5.93 -21.48 -3.04
CA LEU A 130 5.85 -22.78 -2.37
C LEU A 130 5.41 -22.64 -0.91
N VAL A 131 6.01 -21.73 -0.14
CA VAL A 131 5.63 -21.47 1.26
C VAL A 131 4.17 -21.00 1.36
N PHE A 132 3.73 -20.12 0.46
CA PHE A 132 2.33 -19.68 0.39
C PHE A 132 1.37 -20.83 0.08
N ASN A 133 1.67 -21.67 -0.92
CA ASN A 133 0.80 -22.78 -1.29
C ASN A 133 0.76 -23.86 -0.20
N ASP A 134 1.90 -24.15 0.45
CA ASP A 134 1.98 -25.04 1.61
C ASP A 134 1.11 -24.52 2.76
N ALA A 135 1.20 -23.23 3.08
CA ALA A 135 0.35 -22.58 4.08
C ALA A 135 -1.13 -22.61 3.70
N MET A 136 -1.48 -22.45 2.41
CA MET A 136 -2.86 -22.52 1.93
C MET A 136 -3.43 -23.94 2.05
N GLN A 137 -2.65 -24.98 1.77
CA GLN A 137 -3.04 -26.39 1.89
C GLN A 137 -3.11 -26.88 3.36
N ALA A 138 -2.32 -26.30 4.26
CA ALA A 138 -2.46 -26.54 5.70
C ALA A 138 -3.86 -26.13 6.21
N GLY A 139 -4.39 -26.88 7.18
CA GLY A 139 -5.78 -26.76 7.64
C GLY A 139 -6.19 -25.39 8.21
N ALA A 140 -7.49 -25.19 8.42
CA ALA A 140 -8.09 -23.90 8.78
C ALA A 140 -7.83 -23.42 10.23
N ALA A 141 -7.17 -24.23 11.07
CA ALA A 141 -7.06 -23.99 12.51
C ALA A 141 -5.91 -23.06 12.94
N ASP A 142 -4.93 -22.80 12.06
CA ASP A 142 -3.62 -22.33 12.53
C ASP A 142 -3.49 -20.81 12.65
N LEU A 143 -3.31 -20.31 13.88
CA LEU A 143 -2.99 -18.91 14.18
C LEU A 143 -1.69 -18.44 13.50
N ASN A 144 -0.75 -19.37 13.25
CA ASN A 144 0.50 -19.09 12.56
C ASN A 144 0.31 -18.78 11.06
N LYS A 145 -0.84 -19.14 10.46
CA LYS A 145 -1.10 -18.98 9.01
C LYS A 145 -1.03 -17.52 8.55
N VAL A 146 -1.37 -16.56 9.41
CA VAL A 146 -1.18 -15.12 9.14
C VAL A 146 0.31 -14.78 9.00
N GLN A 147 1.15 -15.28 9.91
CA GLN A 147 2.60 -15.03 9.90
C GLN A 147 3.30 -15.73 8.73
N VAL A 148 2.99 -17.00 8.45
CA VAL A 148 3.61 -17.71 7.31
C VAL A 148 3.27 -17.03 5.96
N ILE A 149 2.05 -16.50 5.82
CA ILE A 149 1.66 -15.73 4.63
C ILE A 149 2.30 -14.33 4.62
N ARG A 150 2.51 -13.68 5.78
CA ARG A 150 3.30 -12.43 5.92
C ARG A 150 4.73 -12.63 5.42
N ASP A 151 5.37 -13.73 5.78
CA ASP A 151 6.76 -14.02 5.44
C ASP A 151 6.91 -14.37 3.96
N ALA A 152 6.01 -15.19 3.40
CA ALA A 152 5.97 -15.44 1.95
C ALA A 152 5.73 -14.16 1.13
N LEU A 153 4.79 -13.31 1.57
CA LEU A 153 4.53 -12.00 0.96
C LEU A 153 5.76 -11.07 1.06
N THR A 154 6.50 -11.15 2.16
CA THR A 154 7.74 -10.37 2.39
C THR A 154 8.87 -10.84 1.49
N GLU A 155 9.09 -12.15 1.37
CA GLU A 155 10.09 -12.72 0.45
C GLU A 155 9.76 -12.38 -1.02
N MET A 156 8.50 -12.53 -1.44
CA MET A 156 8.05 -12.12 -2.78
C MET A 156 8.22 -10.61 -3.01
N GLY A 157 7.86 -9.77 -2.04
CA GLY A 157 8.05 -8.33 -2.13
C GLY A 157 9.50 -7.91 -2.32
N LYS A 158 10.42 -8.53 -1.56
CA LYS A 158 11.88 -8.32 -1.73
C LYS A 158 12.36 -8.87 -3.07
N ALA A 159 11.89 -10.03 -3.52
CA ALA A 159 12.24 -10.58 -4.83
C ALA A 159 11.90 -9.60 -5.97
N LEU A 160 10.72 -8.97 -5.95
CA LEU A 160 10.33 -7.97 -6.96
C LEU A 160 11.27 -6.75 -6.98
N HIS A 161 11.58 -6.18 -5.81
CA HIS A 161 12.54 -5.06 -5.67
C HIS A 161 13.95 -5.40 -6.17
N ASN A 162 14.33 -6.68 -6.12
CA ASN A 162 15.65 -7.16 -6.52
C ASN A 162 15.67 -7.84 -7.91
N GLY A 163 14.65 -7.58 -8.74
CA GLY A 163 14.68 -7.90 -10.17
C GLY A 163 13.83 -9.08 -10.61
N ALA A 164 13.08 -9.75 -9.73
CA ALA A 164 12.12 -10.80 -10.11
C ALA A 164 10.77 -10.24 -10.64
N LEU A 165 10.73 -8.97 -11.05
CA LEU A 165 9.53 -8.27 -11.52
C LEU A 165 9.07 -8.82 -12.88
N SER A 166 8.19 -9.82 -12.85
CA SER A 166 7.52 -10.41 -14.00
C SER A 166 5.99 -10.41 -13.79
N LEU A 167 5.23 -10.63 -14.86
CA LEU A 167 3.77 -10.79 -14.75
C LEU A 167 3.41 -12.02 -13.90
N PHE A 168 4.15 -13.13 -14.03
CA PHE A 168 4.02 -14.31 -13.16
C PHE A 168 4.18 -13.95 -11.68
N SER A 169 5.29 -13.30 -11.31
CA SER A 169 5.57 -12.90 -9.92
C SER A 169 4.53 -11.92 -9.38
N ALA A 170 4.07 -10.98 -10.21
CA ALA A 170 3.03 -10.01 -9.86
C ALA A 170 1.68 -10.68 -9.56
N ASN A 171 1.26 -11.68 -10.35
CA ASN A 171 0.04 -12.44 -10.05
C ASN A 171 0.10 -13.12 -8.68
N TRP A 172 1.24 -13.75 -8.37
CA TRP A 172 1.43 -14.45 -7.09
C TRP A 172 1.50 -13.51 -5.89
N LEU A 173 2.23 -12.38 -5.99
CA LEU A 173 2.21 -11.32 -4.99
C LEU A 173 0.78 -10.86 -4.67
N ILE A 174 -0.03 -10.64 -5.71
CA ILE A 174 -1.40 -10.14 -5.58
C ILE A 174 -2.31 -11.20 -4.94
N ALA A 175 -2.11 -12.49 -5.24
CA ALA A 175 -2.79 -13.59 -4.55
C ALA A 175 -2.38 -13.66 -3.06
N MET A 176 -1.08 -13.64 -2.75
CA MET A 176 -0.53 -13.62 -1.39
C MET A 176 -1.11 -12.46 -0.57
N TYR A 177 -1.05 -11.23 -1.11
CA TYR A 177 -1.56 -10.03 -0.45
C TYR A 177 -3.08 -10.09 -0.22
N SER A 178 -3.84 -10.59 -1.20
CA SER A 178 -5.31 -10.70 -1.12
C SER A 178 -5.77 -11.77 -0.12
N SER A 179 -4.97 -12.84 0.06
CA SER A 179 -5.17 -13.84 1.12
C SER A 179 -4.72 -13.33 2.48
N TYR A 180 -3.57 -12.63 2.55
CA TYR A 180 -3.05 -12.02 3.78
C TYR A 180 -4.07 -11.08 4.44
N LEU A 181 -4.61 -10.15 3.65
CA LEU A 181 -5.68 -9.24 4.10
C LEU A 181 -6.94 -9.99 4.55
N GLY A 182 -7.25 -11.15 3.94
CA GLY A 182 -8.36 -12.00 4.35
C GLY A 182 -8.15 -12.63 5.73
N PHE A 183 -7.07 -13.42 5.90
CA PHE A 183 -6.78 -14.05 7.18
C PHE A 183 -6.53 -13.04 8.31
N LEU A 184 -5.95 -11.87 8.00
CA LEU A 184 -5.81 -10.78 8.95
C LEU A 184 -7.17 -10.19 9.33
N ASN A 185 -8.03 -9.83 8.36
CA ASN A 185 -9.41 -9.38 8.64
C ASN A 185 -10.13 -10.38 9.55
N ASP A 186 -10.09 -11.67 9.23
CA ASP A 186 -10.84 -12.70 9.94
C ASP A 186 -10.30 -12.95 11.36
N ARG A 187 -9.01 -12.69 11.61
CA ARG A 187 -8.46 -12.68 12.99
C ARG A 187 -8.84 -11.40 13.74
N LEU A 188 -8.71 -10.22 13.12
CA LEU A 188 -9.08 -8.94 13.73
C LEU A 188 -10.57 -8.89 14.11
N VAL A 189 -11.48 -9.38 13.25
CA VAL A 189 -12.92 -9.44 13.55
C VAL A 189 -13.20 -10.34 14.75
N ARG A 190 -12.58 -11.53 14.81
CA ARG A 190 -12.76 -12.47 15.94
C ARG A 190 -12.26 -11.88 17.26
N VAL A 191 -11.08 -11.27 17.28
CA VAL A 191 -10.52 -10.67 18.50
C VAL A 191 -11.29 -9.41 18.92
N ASN A 192 -11.78 -8.59 18.00
CA ASN A 192 -12.63 -7.43 18.35
C ASN A 192 -13.97 -7.84 19.00
N ALA A 193 -14.54 -8.97 18.58
CA ALA A 193 -15.76 -9.53 19.15
C ALA A 193 -15.50 -10.21 20.50
N ALA A 194 -14.42 -11.00 20.62
CA ALA A 194 -14.02 -11.62 21.89
C ALA A 194 -13.75 -10.59 22.98
N THR A 195 -13.18 -9.44 22.61
CA THR A 195 -12.89 -8.33 23.53
C THR A 195 -14.06 -7.35 23.72
N GLU A 196 -15.26 -7.66 23.23
CA GLU A 196 -16.34 -6.66 23.13
C GLU A 196 -16.81 -6.10 24.47
N ASN A 197 -16.95 -6.97 25.47
CA ASN A 197 -17.50 -6.63 26.78
C ASN A 197 -16.43 -6.22 27.82
N ILE A 198 -15.15 -6.18 27.43
CA ILE A 198 -14.05 -5.84 28.33
C ILE A 198 -14.02 -4.32 28.55
N ARG A 199 -14.11 -3.89 29.81
CA ARG A 199 -14.18 -2.47 30.23
C ARG A 199 -12.83 -1.86 30.65
N ASP A 200 -11.74 -2.58 30.42
CA ASP A 200 -10.39 -2.11 30.69
C ASP A 200 -9.98 -0.98 29.71
N GLU A 201 -9.38 0.10 30.21
CA GLU A 201 -9.07 1.28 29.40
C GLU A 201 -8.01 1.02 28.32
N GLU A 202 -7.03 0.15 28.58
CA GLU A 202 -6.00 -0.23 27.60
C GLU A 202 -6.63 -1.05 26.49
N VAL A 203 -7.46 -2.04 26.84
CA VAL A 203 -8.22 -2.85 25.88
C VAL A 203 -9.17 -2.00 25.04
N LEU A 204 -9.92 -1.07 25.65
CA LEU A 204 -10.84 -0.17 24.94
C LEU A 204 -10.10 0.76 23.97
N LYS A 205 -8.94 1.29 24.36
CA LYS A 205 -8.06 2.08 23.48
C LYS A 205 -7.56 1.25 22.30
N LEU A 206 -6.99 0.08 22.56
CA LEU A 206 -6.45 -0.81 21.53
C LEU A 206 -7.54 -1.26 20.54
N ARG A 207 -8.75 -1.59 21.01
CA ARG A 207 -9.91 -1.91 20.16
C ARG A 207 -10.35 -0.75 19.26
N LYS A 208 -10.24 0.49 19.72
CA LYS A 208 -10.52 1.68 18.89
C LYS A 208 -9.55 1.78 17.72
N ASP A 209 -8.27 1.50 17.95
CA ASP A 209 -7.26 1.49 16.89
C ASP A 209 -7.36 0.25 15.98
N LEU A 210 -7.74 -0.91 16.54
CA LEU A 210 -8.06 -2.12 15.79
C LEU A 210 -9.26 -1.91 14.83
N SER A 211 -10.25 -1.13 15.27
CA SER A 211 -11.43 -0.78 14.47
C SER A 211 -11.09 0.10 13.26
N LYS A 212 -10.10 1.00 13.40
CA LYS A 212 -9.53 1.77 12.27
C LYS A 212 -8.82 0.83 11.28
N GLN A 213 -8.02 -0.11 11.79
CA GLN A 213 -7.34 -1.10 10.94
C GLN A 213 -8.33 -1.99 10.18
N LEU A 214 -9.42 -2.43 10.81
CA LEU A 214 -10.52 -3.14 10.14
C LEU A 214 -11.14 -2.32 9.01
N LEU A 215 -11.34 -1.01 9.20
CA LEU A 215 -11.83 -0.13 8.14
C LEU A 215 -10.81 -0.03 6.99
N MET A 216 -9.54 0.25 7.30
CA MET A 216 -8.47 0.33 6.30
C MET A 216 -8.26 -0.96 5.51
N ILE A 217 -8.36 -2.15 6.12
CA ILE A 217 -8.27 -3.44 5.43
C ILE A 217 -9.42 -3.62 4.42
N ARG A 218 -10.61 -3.06 4.66
CA ARG A 218 -11.70 -3.05 3.66
C ARG A 218 -11.37 -2.17 2.46
N HIS A 219 -10.64 -1.06 2.64
CA HIS A 219 -10.14 -0.25 1.51
C HIS A 219 -9.06 -1.00 0.73
N LEU A 220 -8.06 -1.58 1.41
CA LEU A 220 -7.00 -2.39 0.78
C LEU A 220 -7.57 -3.63 0.06
N GLY A 221 -8.63 -4.25 0.60
CA GLY A 221 -9.32 -5.41 0.02
C GLY A 221 -9.89 -5.17 -1.38
N ARG A 222 -10.11 -3.91 -1.79
CA ARG A 222 -10.53 -3.53 -3.15
C ARG A 222 -9.51 -3.93 -4.23
N ILE A 223 -8.27 -4.27 -3.85
CA ILE A 223 -7.27 -4.87 -4.77
C ILE A 223 -7.80 -6.14 -5.48
N LYS A 224 -8.76 -6.86 -4.86
CA LYS A 224 -9.43 -8.03 -5.45
C LYS A 224 -10.22 -7.69 -6.73
N ASP A 225 -10.76 -6.48 -6.85
CA ASP A 225 -11.43 -6.05 -8.08
C ASP A 225 -10.43 -5.73 -9.20
N LEU A 226 -9.26 -5.18 -8.84
CA LEU A 226 -8.18 -4.87 -9.79
C LEU A 226 -7.53 -6.14 -10.38
N GLN A 227 -7.65 -7.30 -9.71
CA GLN A 227 -7.28 -8.61 -10.28
C GLN A 227 -7.99 -8.93 -11.60
N LYS A 228 -9.19 -8.37 -11.85
CA LYS A 228 -9.92 -8.54 -13.11
C LYS A 228 -9.10 -7.98 -14.30
N GLY A 229 -8.33 -6.91 -14.06
CA GLY A 229 -7.38 -6.35 -15.03
C GLY A 229 -6.20 -7.28 -15.31
N LEU A 230 -5.60 -7.88 -14.27
CA LEU A 230 -4.53 -8.88 -14.43
C LEU A 230 -4.97 -10.07 -15.28
N LYS A 231 -6.18 -10.59 -15.09
CA LYS A 231 -6.69 -11.71 -15.92
C LYS A 231 -6.68 -11.38 -17.43
N ARG A 232 -7.01 -10.14 -17.81
CA ARG A 232 -6.91 -9.68 -19.21
C ARG A 232 -5.45 -9.65 -19.69
N MET A 233 -4.53 -9.14 -18.87
CA MET A 233 -3.10 -9.10 -19.22
C MET A 233 -2.51 -10.51 -19.33
N ASN A 234 -2.85 -11.43 -18.42
CA ASN A 234 -2.45 -12.83 -18.50
C ASN A 234 -2.88 -13.44 -19.84
N ASN A 235 -4.14 -13.28 -20.24
CA ASN A 235 -4.62 -13.83 -21.51
C ASN A 235 -3.88 -13.27 -22.75
N ILE A 236 -3.35 -12.05 -22.67
CA ILE A 236 -2.53 -11.44 -23.74
C ILE A 236 -1.09 -11.98 -23.71
N PHE A 237 -0.46 -12.04 -22.54
CA PHE A 237 0.97 -12.31 -22.40
C PHE A 237 1.32 -13.78 -22.14
N GLN A 238 0.38 -14.65 -21.75
CA GLN A 238 0.61 -16.08 -21.45
C GLN A 238 1.21 -16.89 -22.61
N LYS A 239 1.05 -16.40 -23.86
CA LYS A 239 1.66 -16.97 -25.08
C LYS A 239 2.99 -16.31 -25.47
N THR A 240 3.59 -15.49 -24.60
CA THR A 240 4.82 -14.72 -24.84
C THR A 240 5.85 -14.96 -23.74
N GLY A 241 7.13 -14.74 -24.02
CA GLY A 241 8.19 -14.84 -23.00
C GLY A 241 7.95 -13.92 -21.80
N TYR A 242 7.38 -12.72 -22.02
CA TYR A 242 7.11 -11.72 -20.99
C TYR A 242 6.03 -12.08 -19.96
N PHE A 243 5.37 -13.25 -20.05
CA PHE A 243 4.66 -13.77 -18.89
C PHE A 243 5.63 -14.11 -17.74
N VAL A 244 6.84 -14.59 -18.07
CA VAL A 244 7.84 -15.07 -17.09
C VAL A 244 9.14 -14.27 -17.09
N SER A 245 9.52 -13.62 -18.20
CA SER A 245 10.74 -12.81 -18.28
C SER A 245 10.63 -11.53 -17.44
N PRO A 246 11.66 -11.16 -16.64
CA PRO A 246 11.65 -9.91 -15.89
C PRO A 246 11.61 -8.65 -16.74
N LEU A 247 10.87 -7.65 -16.26
CA LEU A 247 10.83 -6.28 -16.78
C LEU A 247 12.05 -5.47 -16.30
N ALA A 248 13.23 -5.88 -16.75
CA ALA A 248 14.49 -5.22 -16.38
C ALA A 248 14.56 -3.79 -16.96
N LYS A 249 15.12 -2.84 -16.19
CA LYS A 249 15.25 -1.42 -16.60
C LYS A 249 15.82 -1.21 -18.03
N PRO A 250 16.83 -1.96 -18.52
CA PRO A 250 17.30 -1.82 -19.90
C PRO A 250 16.24 -2.14 -20.98
N LEU A 251 15.34 -3.10 -20.73
CA LEU A 251 14.23 -3.43 -21.63
C LEU A 251 13.21 -2.29 -21.68
N ILE A 252 12.84 -1.74 -20.52
CA ILE A 252 11.90 -0.62 -20.42
C ILE A 252 12.47 0.63 -21.09
N ALA A 253 13.75 0.95 -20.85
CA ALA A 253 14.43 2.07 -21.50
C ALA A 253 14.53 1.91 -23.03
N LYS A 254 14.87 0.71 -23.52
CA LYS A 254 14.87 0.40 -24.97
C LYS A 254 13.47 0.52 -25.57
N ALA A 255 12.45 0.00 -24.89
CA ALA A 255 11.05 0.11 -25.33
C ALA A 255 10.57 1.57 -25.40
N ALA A 256 10.90 2.40 -24.41
CA ALA A 256 10.60 3.83 -24.45
C ALA A 256 11.28 4.53 -25.63
N HIS A 257 12.60 4.34 -25.80
CA HIS A 257 13.35 4.93 -26.92
C HIS A 257 12.80 4.51 -28.29
N THR A 258 12.50 3.22 -28.48
CA THR A 258 11.88 2.68 -29.70
C THR A 258 10.47 3.22 -29.94
N TYR A 259 9.68 3.46 -28.89
CA TYR A 259 8.36 4.11 -29.01
C TYR A 259 8.50 5.54 -29.54
N LEU A 260 9.45 6.33 -29.03
CA LEU A 260 9.67 7.71 -29.47
C LEU A 260 10.13 7.80 -30.93
N GLN A 261 10.97 6.85 -31.38
CA GLN A 261 11.56 6.85 -32.72
C GLN A 261 10.61 6.38 -33.84
N GLY A 262 9.48 5.73 -33.52
CA GLY A 262 8.62 5.15 -34.57
C GLY A 262 7.25 4.65 -34.15
N GLY A 263 6.79 5.01 -32.95
CA GLY A 263 5.47 4.68 -32.44
C GLY A 263 5.36 3.30 -31.80
N LYS A 264 4.23 3.10 -31.09
CA LYS A 264 3.88 1.94 -30.25
C LYS A 264 4.03 0.55 -30.88
N ASP A 265 4.06 0.47 -32.21
CA ASP A 265 4.02 -0.78 -32.98
C ASP A 265 5.39 -1.29 -33.44
N LYS A 266 6.49 -0.56 -33.16
CA LYS A 266 7.87 -0.97 -33.43
C LYS A 266 8.37 -2.06 -32.48
N GLN A 267 9.23 -2.97 -32.95
CA GLN A 267 9.74 -4.11 -32.18
C GLN A 267 10.94 -3.76 -31.28
N VAL A 268 11.07 -4.41 -30.13
CA VAL A 268 12.11 -4.11 -29.11
C VAL A 268 13.22 -5.17 -29.10
N GLY A 269 14.17 -5.02 -30.03
CA GLY A 269 15.23 -6.02 -30.22
C GLY A 269 14.78 -7.19 -31.09
N ASP A 270 15.35 -8.36 -30.81
CA ASP A 270 15.34 -9.48 -31.76
C ASP A 270 14.09 -10.38 -31.62
N GLU A 271 13.35 -10.24 -30.51
CA GLU A 271 12.01 -10.83 -30.37
C GLU A 271 10.94 -9.94 -31.03
N PRO A 272 9.90 -10.51 -31.67
CA PRO A 272 8.93 -9.75 -32.47
C PRO A 272 7.88 -8.94 -31.67
N ILE A 273 8.20 -8.51 -30.44
CA ILE A 273 7.27 -7.84 -29.52
C ILE A 273 7.35 -6.32 -29.64
N LYS A 274 6.17 -5.70 -29.71
CA LYS A 274 5.95 -4.26 -29.85
C LYS A 274 6.27 -3.48 -28.57
N CYS A 275 6.96 -2.34 -28.70
CA CYS A 275 7.32 -1.46 -27.58
C CYS A 275 6.12 -1.00 -26.76
N GLY A 276 4.99 -0.71 -27.41
CA GLY A 276 3.75 -0.35 -26.75
C GLY A 276 3.21 -1.43 -25.80
N LEU A 277 3.43 -2.71 -26.10
CA LEU A 277 3.01 -3.82 -25.23
C LEU A 277 3.89 -3.91 -23.97
N VAL A 278 5.20 -3.72 -24.12
CA VAL A 278 6.15 -3.70 -22.99
C VAL A 278 5.81 -2.55 -22.04
N LEU A 279 5.61 -1.34 -22.58
CA LEU A 279 5.25 -0.15 -21.81
C LEU A 279 3.85 -0.28 -21.17
N GLN A 280 2.87 -0.83 -21.90
CA GLN A 280 1.52 -1.09 -21.35
C GLN A 280 1.57 -2.08 -20.18
N LEU A 281 2.34 -3.16 -20.28
CA LEU A 281 2.51 -4.12 -19.19
C LEU A 281 3.16 -3.46 -17.97
N HIS A 282 4.22 -2.68 -18.18
CA HIS A 282 4.92 -1.93 -17.13
C HIS A 282 3.99 -0.96 -16.40
N PHE A 283 3.28 -0.09 -17.11
CA PHE A 283 2.34 0.86 -16.49
C PHE A 283 1.13 0.18 -15.84
N THR A 284 0.64 -0.94 -16.39
CA THR A 284 -0.47 -1.70 -15.76
C THR A 284 -0.03 -2.30 -14.42
N LEU A 285 1.19 -2.84 -14.33
CA LEU A 285 1.74 -3.34 -13.07
C LEU A 285 2.00 -2.20 -12.08
N ALA A 286 2.54 -1.06 -12.53
CA ALA A 286 2.72 0.11 -11.67
C ALA A 286 1.39 0.65 -11.12
N GLN A 287 0.35 0.74 -11.97
CA GLN A 287 -1.00 1.11 -11.56
C GLN A 287 -1.59 0.12 -10.54
N LEU A 288 -1.41 -1.18 -10.74
CA LEU A 288 -1.87 -2.17 -9.77
C LEU A 288 -1.15 -2.02 -8.41
N PHE A 289 0.17 -1.88 -8.44
CA PHE A 289 0.99 -1.77 -7.23
C PHE A 289 0.81 -0.44 -6.48
N SER A 290 0.42 0.65 -7.15
CA SER A 290 0.06 1.91 -6.48
C SER A 290 -1.16 1.81 -5.55
N ASN A 291 -1.96 0.75 -5.68
CA ASN A 291 -3.06 0.44 -4.74
C ASN A 291 -2.61 -0.43 -3.55
N ILE A 292 -1.29 -0.60 -3.35
CA ILE A 292 -0.70 -1.48 -2.35
C ILE A 292 0.42 -0.72 -1.61
N PRO A 293 0.17 -0.16 -0.41
CA PRO A 293 1.12 0.73 0.28
C PRO A 293 2.53 0.14 0.46
N ILE A 294 2.64 -1.17 0.73
CA ILE A 294 3.94 -1.82 0.91
C ILE A 294 4.84 -1.74 -0.33
N LEU A 295 4.25 -1.55 -1.52
CA LEU A 295 4.96 -1.46 -2.79
C LEU A 295 5.29 -0.04 -3.24
N ALA A 296 5.03 1.01 -2.44
CA ALA A 296 5.25 2.40 -2.86
C ALA A 296 6.69 2.67 -3.36
N HIS A 297 7.70 2.01 -2.77
CA HIS A 297 9.09 2.07 -3.27
C HIS A 297 9.28 1.37 -4.63
N LEU A 298 8.63 0.22 -4.86
CA LEU A 298 8.64 -0.48 -6.15
C LEU A 298 7.93 0.35 -7.22
N VAL A 299 6.79 0.95 -6.89
CA VAL A 299 6.03 1.85 -7.76
C VAL A 299 6.92 3.00 -8.21
N LYS A 300 7.57 3.71 -7.26
CA LYS A 300 8.53 4.77 -7.61
C LYS A 300 9.63 4.25 -8.53
N GLN A 301 10.29 3.15 -8.17
CA GLN A 301 11.36 2.56 -9.00
C GLN A 301 10.89 2.20 -10.41
N MET A 302 9.64 1.74 -10.59
CA MET A 302 9.06 1.49 -11.90
C MET A 302 8.81 2.79 -12.68
N LEU A 303 8.31 3.84 -12.05
CA LEU A 303 8.16 5.14 -12.71
C LEU A 303 9.53 5.73 -13.10
N ASP A 304 10.57 5.51 -12.29
CA ASP A 304 11.97 5.87 -12.56
C ASP A 304 12.65 5.03 -13.67
N MET A 305 11.94 4.08 -14.31
CA MET A 305 12.42 3.33 -15.50
C MET A 305 11.99 3.94 -16.83
N VAL A 306 10.97 4.80 -16.84
CA VAL A 306 10.42 5.43 -18.06
C VAL A 306 10.84 6.92 -18.09
N PRO A 307 11.27 7.48 -19.23
CA PRO A 307 11.54 8.91 -19.34
C PRO A 307 10.25 9.75 -19.28
N GLU A 308 10.42 11.08 -19.20
CA GLU A 308 9.34 12.08 -19.13
C GLU A 308 9.37 13.03 -20.33
N ASP A 309 10.04 12.61 -21.40
CA ASP A 309 10.17 13.27 -22.70
C ASP A 309 8.91 13.22 -23.57
N HIS A 310 7.89 12.43 -23.18
CA HIS A 310 6.65 12.28 -23.93
C HIS A 310 5.40 12.38 -23.03
N ARG A 311 4.43 13.17 -23.50
CA ARG A 311 3.17 13.49 -22.81
C ARG A 311 2.42 12.27 -22.28
N ASP A 312 2.31 11.20 -23.08
CA ASP A 312 1.62 9.97 -22.64
C ASP A 312 2.39 9.22 -21.54
N PHE A 313 3.71 9.35 -21.44
CA PHE A 313 4.49 8.76 -20.34
C PHE A 313 4.25 9.58 -19.05
N VAL A 314 4.33 10.91 -19.14
CA VAL A 314 4.04 11.81 -18.01
C VAL A 314 2.60 11.60 -17.49
N LEU A 315 1.61 11.51 -18.36
CA LEU A 315 0.22 11.27 -17.96
C LEU A 315 0.00 9.88 -17.35
N GLN A 316 0.65 8.84 -17.87
CA GLN A 316 0.59 7.50 -17.25
C GLN A 316 1.31 7.47 -15.89
N LYS A 317 2.43 8.17 -15.72
CA LYS A 317 3.06 8.36 -14.40
C LYS A 317 2.13 9.09 -13.44
N ARG A 318 1.53 10.22 -13.88
CA ARG A 318 0.61 11.04 -13.06
C ARG A 318 -0.64 10.25 -12.65
N LEU A 319 -1.18 9.37 -13.50
CA LEU A 319 -2.23 8.40 -13.14
C LEU A 319 -1.78 7.47 -11.99
N VAL A 320 -0.59 6.86 -12.10
CA VAL A 320 -0.07 5.95 -11.07
C VAL A 320 0.17 6.68 -9.74
N MET A 321 0.77 7.87 -9.77
CA MET A 321 0.98 8.72 -8.60
C MET A 321 -0.35 9.11 -7.94
N SER A 322 -1.35 9.51 -8.73
CA SER A 322 -2.69 9.80 -8.22
C SER A 322 -3.34 8.58 -7.57
N ASN A 323 -3.19 7.37 -8.14
CA ASN A 323 -3.72 6.16 -7.51
C ASN A 323 -3.11 5.89 -6.14
N GLN A 324 -1.80 6.10 -5.98
CA GLN A 324 -1.14 6.01 -4.69
C GLN A 324 -1.68 7.06 -3.70
N GLY A 325 -1.71 8.34 -4.09
CA GLY A 325 -2.25 9.40 -3.24
C GLY A 325 -3.73 9.23 -2.90
N SER A 326 -4.53 8.62 -3.79
CA SER A 326 -5.93 8.25 -3.53
C SER A 326 -6.04 7.17 -2.44
N MET A 327 -5.11 6.20 -2.44
CA MET A 327 -5.02 5.18 -1.40
C MET A 327 -4.55 5.79 -0.07
N ASP A 328 -3.51 6.63 -0.09
CA ASP A 328 -2.98 7.33 1.08
C ASP A 328 -4.07 8.20 1.75
N PHE A 329 -4.88 8.93 0.95
CA PHE A 329 -6.06 9.66 1.41
C PHE A 329 -7.10 8.76 2.09
N TYR A 330 -7.46 7.62 1.47
CA TYR A 330 -8.42 6.67 2.07
C TYR A 330 -7.92 6.07 3.39
N LEU A 331 -6.62 5.82 3.51
CA LEU A 331 -6.01 5.28 4.74
C LEU A 331 -5.99 6.33 5.86
N ALA A 332 -5.57 7.56 5.56
CA ALA A 332 -5.62 8.67 6.53
C ALA A 332 -7.05 8.95 7.02
N LEU A 333 -8.03 8.94 6.10
CA LEU A 333 -9.45 9.12 6.42
C LEU A 333 -9.95 8.01 7.35
N ALA A 334 -9.62 6.75 7.06
CA ALA A 334 -10.01 5.60 7.88
C ALA A 334 -9.24 5.49 9.22
N GLN A 335 -8.06 6.09 9.32
CA GLN A 335 -7.31 6.28 10.56
C GLN A 335 -7.88 7.41 11.44
N GLY A 336 -8.65 8.33 10.85
CA GLY A 336 -9.24 9.49 11.52
C GLY A 336 -8.27 10.67 11.68
N ASP A 337 -7.21 10.74 10.87
CA ASP A 337 -6.27 11.87 10.86
C ASP A 337 -6.86 13.03 10.03
N THR A 338 -7.79 13.80 10.61
CA THR A 338 -8.44 14.91 9.91
C THR A 338 -7.44 15.94 9.34
N PRO A 339 -6.38 16.37 10.06
CA PRO A 339 -5.36 17.27 9.50
C PRO A 339 -4.59 16.66 8.32
N GLY A 340 -4.05 15.43 8.45
CA GLY A 340 -3.28 14.79 7.39
C GLY A 340 -4.13 14.44 6.16
N THR A 341 -5.35 13.95 6.37
CA THR A 341 -6.31 13.68 5.29
C THR A 341 -6.66 14.95 4.52
N ARG A 342 -6.78 16.09 5.20
CA ARG A 342 -7.04 17.39 4.58
C ARG A 342 -5.85 17.87 3.74
N ASP A 343 -4.63 17.76 4.26
CA ASP A 343 -3.40 18.11 3.53
C ASP A 343 -3.20 17.23 2.27
N LEU A 344 -3.44 15.92 2.39
CA LEU A 344 -3.47 15.00 1.25
C LEU A 344 -4.52 15.40 0.20
N ALA A 345 -5.72 15.81 0.64
CA ALA A 345 -6.76 16.29 -0.28
C ALA A 345 -6.39 17.60 -0.99
N GLU A 346 -5.81 18.59 -0.30
CA GLU A 346 -5.30 19.83 -0.94
C GLU A 346 -4.23 19.50 -2.00
N LYS A 347 -3.28 18.63 -1.67
CA LYS A 347 -2.23 18.18 -2.59
C LYS A 347 -2.80 17.48 -3.83
N LEU A 348 -3.80 16.61 -3.66
CA LEU A 348 -4.49 15.96 -4.78
C LEU A 348 -5.31 16.96 -5.62
N PHE A 349 -6.01 17.92 -5.02
CA PHE A 349 -6.74 18.96 -5.76
C PHE A 349 -5.81 19.85 -6.59
N ALA A 350 -4.64 20.19 -6.05
CA ALA A 350 -3.60 20.92 -6.78
C ALA A 350 -3.05 20.07 -7.94
N PHE A 351 -2.55 18.87 -7.64
CA PHE A 351 -2.00 17.92 -8.62
C PHE A 351 -2.96 17.63 -9.77
N HIS A 352 -4.26 17.44 -9.50
CA HIS A 352 -5.26 17.22 -10.54
C HIS A 352 -5.57 18.48 -11.35
N THR A 353 -5.60 19.67 -10.72
CA THR A 353 -5.74 20.95 -11.44
C THR A 353 -4.57 21.18 -12.41
N GLU A 354 -3.35 21.01 -11.90
CA GLU A 354 -2.09 21.15 -12.63
C GLU A 354 -2.01 20.18 -13.81
N THR A 355 -2.28 18.89 -13.57
CA THR A 355 -2.33 17.86 -14.63
C THR A 355 -3.33 18.21 -15.74
N ILE A 356 -4.48 18.79 -15.38
CA ILE A 356 -5.48 19.24 -16.36
C ILE A 356 -4.97 20.45 -17.15
N ALA A 357 -4.45 21.47 -16.47
CA ALA A 357 -4.00 22.71 -17.09
C ALA A 357 -2.80 22.51 -18.03
N GLU A 358 -1.78 21.78 -17.58
CA GLU A 358 -0.51 21.62 -18.31
C GLU A 358 -0.61 20.66 -19.51
N TYR A 359 -1.43 19.60 -19.43
CA TYR A 359 -1.38 18.50 -20.41
C TYR A 359 -2.72 18.16 -21.08
N LEU A 360 -3.85 18.65 -20.58
CA LEU A 360 -5.20 18.19 -21.00
C LEU A 360 -6.16 19.32 -21.38
N GLY A 361 -5.80 20.58 -21.12
CA GLY A 361 -6.70 21.75 -21.23
C GLY A 361 -7.51 21.81 -22.52
N GLU A 362 -6.85 21.62 -23.67
CA GLU A 362 -7.46 21.70 -25.00
C GLU A 362 -7.48 20.37 -25.78
N SER A 363 -6.88 19.30 -25.22
CA SER A 363 -6.72 18.03 -25.92
C SER A 363 -8.02 17.23 -26.08
N LEU A 364 -8.09 16.42 -27.15
CA LEU A 364 -8.98 15.27 -27.24
C LEU A 364 -8.57 14.22 -26.17
N LEU A 365 -9.55 13.57 -25.56
CA LEU A 365 -9.36 12.60 -24.48
C LEU A 365 -9.75 11.20 -24.98
N ASP A 366 -8.80 10.48 -25.59
CA ASP A 366 -8.99 9.13 -26.17
C ASP A 366 -8.38 7.99 -25.31
N ARG A 367 -7.69 8.33 -24.22
CA ARG A 367 -7.09 7.36 -23.27
C ARG A 367 -7.66 7.51 -21.86
N PRO A 368 -7.88 6.41 -21.12
CA PRO A 368 -8.36 6.47 -19.72
C PRO A 368 -7.50 7.36 -18.80
N PHE A 369 -6.17 7.36 -18.98
CA PHE A 369 -5.26 8.21 -18.21
C PHE A 369 -5.41 9.72 -18.47
N MET A 370 -6.05 10.12 -19.57
CA MET A 370 -6.37 11.52 -19.86
C MET A 370 -7.67 11.96 -19.17
N VAL A 371 -8.56 11.02 -18.83
CA VAL A 371 -9.86 11.29 -18.19
C VAL A 371 -9.78 11.22 -16.67
N ASP A 372 -8.90 10.36 -16.14
CA ASP A 372 -8.72 10.14 -14.69
C ASP A 372 -8.62 11.44 -13.85
N PRO A 373 -7.84 12.48 -14.24
CA PRO A 373 -7.73 13.69 -13.43
C PRO A 373 -9.04 14.46 -13.24
N PHE A 374 -9.88 14.52 -14.27
CA PHE A 374 -11.19 15.19 -14.21
C PHE A 374 -12.15 14.43 -13.30
N ILE A 375 -12.21 13.10 -13.45
CA ILE A 375 -13.06 12.20 -12.65
C ILE A 375 -12.62 12.21 -11.18
N LYS A 376 -11.32 12.15 -10.91
CA LYS A 376 -10.79 12.13 -9.55
C LYS A 376 -10.89 13.45 -8.82
N TYR A 377 -10.78 14.58 -9.52
CA TYR A 377 -11.07 15.88 -8.92
C TYR A 377 -12.49 15.89 -8.34
N ALA A 378 -13.49 15.46 -9.13
CA ALA A 378 -14.89 15.41 -8.69
C ALA A 378 -15.15 14.35 -7.59
N TRP A 379 -14.55 13.16 -7.69
CA TRP A 379 -14.59 12.16 -6.62
C TRP A 379 -14.04 12.71 -5.30
N LEU A 380 -12.92 13.42 -5.35
CA LEU A 380 -12.30 13.98 -4.14
C LEU A 380 -13.16 15.07 -3.49
N VAL A 381 -13.91 15.88 -4.26
CA VAL A 381 -14.90 16.82 -3.67
C VAL A 381 -15.95 16.06 -2.86
N LYS A 382 -16.47 14.95 -3.39
CA LYS A 382 -17.47 14.11 -2.72
C LYS A 382 -16.93 13.50 -1.42
N ASP A 383 -15.78 12.82 -1.48
CA ASP A 383 -15.26 12.04 -0.36
C ASP A 383 -14.52 12.92 0.69
N SER A 384 -14.18 14.18 0.36
CA SER A 384 -13.51 15.13 1.30
C SER A 384 -14.40 16.26 1.83
N GLN A 385 -15.69 16.30 1.49
CA GLN A 385 -16.62 17.40 1.84
C GLN A 385 -16.58 17.84 3.32
N SER A 386 -16.43 16.89 4.26
CA SER A 386 -16.41 17.12 5.70
C SER A 386 -15.09 17.70 6.26
N LEU A 387 -14.04 17.77 5.43
CA LEU A 387 -12.71 18.28 5.80
C LEU A 387 -12.56 19.79 5.56
N PHE A 388 -13.55 20.42 4.90
CA PHE A 388 -13.48 21.78 4.37
C PHE A 388 -14.69 22.63 4.77
N ARG A 389 -14.56 23.96 4.68
CA ARG A 389 -15.70 24.87 4.92
C ARG A 389 -16.68 24.81 3.75
N PRO A 390 -18.02 24.96 3.95
CA PRO A 390 -19.01 24.85 2.87
C PRO A 390 -18.67 25.68 1.62
N GLY A 391 -18.28 26.96 1.76
CA GLY A 391 -17.87 27.77 0.60
C GLY A 391 -16.66 27.23 -0.20
N GLN A 392 -15.75 26.48 0.45
CA GLN A 392 -14.66 25.80 -0.24
C GLN A 392 -15.16 24.53 -0.96
N VAL A 393 -16.07 23.78 -0.35
CA VAL A 393 -16.73 22.62 -0.98
C VAL A 393 -17.50 23.07 -2.22
N MET A 394 -18.29 24.14 -2.11
CA MET A 394 -19.06 24.73 -3.21
C MET A 394 -18.17 25.17 -4.38
N SER A 395 -17.12 25.96 -4.10
CA SER A 395 -16.18 26.41 -5.13
C SER A 395 -15.50 25.23 -5.86
N ARG A 396 -15.16 24.15 -5.13
CA ARG A 396 -14.62 22.94 -5.76
C ARG A 396 -15.69 22.11 -6.49
N ALA A 397 -16.94 22.10 -6.02
CA ALA A 397 -18.05 21.42 -6.70
C ALA A 397 -18.37 22.09 -8.05
N ASP A 398 -18.38 23.43 -8.12
CA ASP A 398 -18.56 24.16 -9.38
C ASP A 398 -17.40 23.92 -10.36
N LYS A 399 -16.16 23.87 -9.86
CA LYS A 399 -14.98 23.49 -10.67
C LYS A 399 -15.00 22.01 -11.09
N ALA A 400 -15.50 21.12 -10.25
CA ALA A 400 -15.73 19.72 -10.60
C ALA A 400 -16.80 19.60 -11.70
N LEU A 401 -17.90 20.34 -11.61
CA LEU A 401 -18.95 20.38 -12.63
C LEU A 401 -18.42 20.88 -13.98
N SER A 402 -17.55 21.90 -14.02
CA SER A 402 -16.94 22.35 -15.28
C SER A 402 -16.00 21.29 -15.88
N TYR A 403 -15.22 20.59 -15.05
CA TYR A 403 -14.38 19.46 -15.47
C TYR A 403 -15.20 18.25 -15.96
N LEU A 404 -16.30 17.91 -15.30
CA LEU A 404 -17.17 16.79 -15.72
C LEU A 404 -17.88 17.07 -17.05
N ARG A 405 -18.24 18.33 -17.34
CA ARG A 405 -18.78 18.73 -18.67
C ARG A 405 -17.81 18.45 -19.82
N VAL A 406 -16.49 18.54 -19.60
CA VAL A 406 -15.49 18.17 -20.61
C VAL A 406 -15.52 16.65 -20.89
N ILE A 407 -15.83 15.84 -19.87
CA ILE A 407 -15.94 14.37 -19.99
C ILE A 407 -17.28 13.91 -20.59
N GLN A 408 -18.33 14.71 -20.46
CA GLN A 408 -19.65 14.49 -21.06
C GLN A 408 -19.81 15.10 -22.47
N GLY A 409 -18.81 15.83 -22.95
CA GLY A 409 -18.80 16.46 -24.27
C GLY A 409 -17.98 15.70 -25.31
N GLU A 410 -18.09 16.13 -26.56
CA GLU A 410 -17.47 15.52 -27.75
C GLU A 410 -15.93 15.34 -27.66
N ARG A 411 -15.27 16.09 -26.76
CA ARG A 411 -13.85 15.95 -26.46
C ARG A 411 -13.46 14.61 -25.81
N CYS A 412 -14.41 13.84 -25.28
CA CYS A 412 -14.15 12.59 -24.59
C CYS A 412 -14.58 11.38 -25.42
N GLN A 413 -13.63 10.53 -25.83
CA GLN A 413 -13.86 9.31 -26.60
C GLN A 413 -13.66 8.03 -25.78
N VAL A 414 -13.37 8.14 -24.47
CA VAL A 414 -13.18 6.99 -23.59
C VAL A 414 -14.53 6.35 -23.24
N GLN A 415 -14.70 5.10 -23.66
CA GLN A 415 -15.90 4.30 -23.39
C GLN A 415 -16.17 4.18 -21.88
N GLY A 416 -17.43 4.41 -21.46
CA GLY A 416 -17.87 4.33 -20.07
C GLY A 416 -17.62 5.58 -19.22
N SER A 417 -16.67 6.45 -19.60
CA SER A 417 -16.35 7.67 -18.83
C SER A 417 -17.54 8.62 -18.70
N HIS A 418 -18.40 8.71 -19.71
CA HIS A 418 -19.65 9.48 -19.66
C HIS A 418 -20.59 9.02 -18.52
N GLN A 419 -20.71 7.71 -18.28
CA GLN A 419 -21.57 7.17 -17.22
C GLN A 419 -21.03 7.52 -15.82
N VAL A 420 -19.71 7.41 -15.64
CA VAL A 420 -19.04 7.80 -14.38
C VAL A 420 -19.17 9.31 -14.15
N ALA A 421 -19.00 10.12 -15.20
CA ALA A 421 -19.15 11.56 -15.11
C ALA A 421 -20.57 11.97 -14.74
N SER A 422 -21.61 11.39 -15.36
CA SER A 422 -23.01 11.68 -15.03
C SER A 422 -23.37 11.31 -13.58
N ALA A 423 -22.83 10.21 -13.05
CA ALA A 423 -23.02 9.86 -11.64
C ALA A 423 -22.39 10.89 -10.69
N LEU A 424 -21.18 11.37 -11.03
CA LEU A 424 -20.50 12.41 -10.26
C LEU A 424 -21.16 13.79 -10.41
N VAL A 425 -21.74 14.13 -11.57
CA VAL A 425 -22.55 15.35 -11.74
C VAL A 425 -23.75 15.33 -10.79
N TYR A 426 -24.45 14.20 -10.68
CA TYR A 426 -25.55 14.05 -9.72
C TYR A 426 -25.09 14.21 -8.27
N ASP A 427 -23.96 13.58 -7.89
CA ASP A 427 -23.38 13.77 -6.56
C ASP A 427 -23.00 15.25 -6.29
N MET A 428 -22.35 15.94 -7.26
CA MET A 428 -21.99 17.36 -7.12
C MET A 428 -23.23 18.25 -6.99
N SER A 429 -24.27 18.04 -7.82
CA SER A 429 -25.51 18.81 -7.74
C SER A 429 -26.21 18.63 -6.38
N ARG A 430 -26.25 17.41 -5.84
CA ARG A 430 -26.81 17.16 -4.51
C ARG A 430 -26.00 17.84 -3.40
N LEU A 431 -24.67 17.87 -3.50
CA LEU A 431 -23.81 18.59 -2.55
C LEU A 431 -24.11 20.08 -2.54
N LYS A 432 -24.41 20.68 -3.71
CA LYS A 432 -24.82 22.09 -3.78
C LYS A 432 -26.11 22.35 -3.02
N THR A 433 -27.17 21.60 -3.28
CA THR A 433 -28.45 21.74 -2.56
C THR A 433 -28.30 21.60 -1.04
N VAL A 434 -27.49 20.65 -0.57
CA VAL A 434 -27.23 20.43 0.88
C VAL A 434 -26.47 21.59 1.56
N HIS A 435 -25.79 22.45 0.80
CA HIS A 435 -25.07 23.62 1.31
C HIS A 435 -25.72 24.96 0.95
N GLU A 436 -26.70 24.98 0.04
CA GLU A 436 -27.48 26.15 -0.35
C GLU A 436 -28.71 26.38 0.57
N ASP A 437 -29.16 25.35 1.31
CA ASP A 437 -30.16 25.43 2.38
C ASP A 437 -29.55 25.36 3.81
N PRO A 438 -28.87 26.42 4.32
CA PRO A 438 -28.50 26.50 5.73
C PRO A 438 -29.73 26.81 6.60
N LYS A 439 -30.12 25.85 7.44
CA LYS A 439 -31.08 26.05 8.55
C LYS A 439 -30.41 26.64 9.78
#